data_AF-A0A956FFF5-F1
#
_entry.id   AF-A0A956FFF5-F1
#
_cell.length_a   1.000
_cell.length_b   1.000
_cell.length_c   1.000
_cell.angle_alpha   90.00
_cell.angle_beta   90.00
_cell.angle_gamma   90.00
#
_symmetry.space_group_name_H-M   'P 1'
#
loop_
_entity.id
_entity.type
_entity.pdbx_description
1 polymer ?
#
loop_
_entity_poly.entity_id
_entity_poly.type
_entity_poly.pdbx_seq_one_letter_code
_entity_poly.pdbx_strand_id
1 'polypeptide(L)'
;MVQRATARQWAERVLLGRTLEDKLWRPEAITDERPGPAIEPPPRPGRPPGLAPSDEAAVAPPKEAELLDPRARGRLLHGFANHELLALELMALALLRFPDAPPSFRRGLVRTLGEEQEHLRLYLRRMGELGVELGEQPLGSFFWWVMAPMPSPLDYVAHMALTFEQANLDFARAYAVMLRRAGDEASATILDRVHADEVGHVKLGLVWLERWRERGPSLFEAHRRALRAPITPRRARGLGFDRAGRREAGLPDDYVEQLACFEASRGPAPVVHLFEPTAELSLGTRGRYTPPVGVQGMIEDLELLPGLTAARHDLLLLRRAPSLAHLRRLAAAGLRLPEWLELPAAGPIPAQA
;
A
#
# COMPACT_ATOMS: atom_id res chain seq x y z
N MET A 1 0.05 -24.40 -32.52
CA MET A 1 1.11 -25.01 -31.68
C MET A 1 1.05 -24.28 -30.34
N VAL A 2 0.70 -24.96 -29.25
CA VAL A 2 0.47 -24.32 -27.93
C VAL A 2 1.77 -23.65 -27.46
N GLN A 3 1.74 -22.35 -27.19
CA GLN A 3 2.93 -21.63 -26.69
C GLN A 3 3.17 -22.00 -25.22
N ARG A 4 4.12 -22.90 -24.97
CA ARG A 4 4.54 -23.35 -23.64
C ARG A 4 5.78 -22.59 -23.19
N ALA A 5 5.80 -22.14 -21.92
CA ALA A 5 7.00 -21.57 -21.31
C ALA A 5 7.04 -21.85 -19.80
N THR A 6 8.23 -21.74 -19.21
CA THR A 6 8.36 -21.78 -17.74
C THR A 6 7.94 -20.45 -17.13
N ALA A 7 7.56 -20.46 -15.85
CA ALA A 7 7.30 -19.25 -15.08
C ALA A 7 8.51 -18.30 -15.09
N ARG A 8 9.72 -18.86 -15.05
CA ARG A 8 10.98 -18.11 -15.19
C ARG A 8 11.08 -17.39 -16.54
N GLN A 9 10.91 -18.10 -17.65
CA GLN A 9 11.00 -17.51 -19.00
C GLN A 9 9.98 -16.38 -19.20
N TRP A 10 8.76 -16.59 -18.67
CA TRP A 10 7.73 -15.57 -18.70
C TRP A 10 8.11 -14.34 -17.87
N ALA A 11 8.57 -14.55 -16.63
CA ALA A 11 9.02 -13.47 -15.76
C ALA A 11 10.25 -12.72 -16.33
N GLU A 12 11.22 -13.42 -16.91
CA GLU A 12 12.37 -12.79 -17.59
C GLU A 12 11.91 -11.92 -18.75
N ARG A 13 10.96 -12.40 -19.57
CA ARG A 13 10.40 -11.61 -20.67
C ARG A 13 9.65 -10.38 -20.16
N VAL A 14 8.81 -10.52 -19.15
CA VAL A 14 8.08 -9.41 -18.55
C VAL A 14 9.03 -8.41 -17.89
N LEU A 15 10.06 -8.85 -17.18
CA LEU A 15 10.96 -7.95 -16.45
C LEU A 15 11.97 -7.25 -17.38
N LEU A 16 12.62 -8.01 -18.28
CA LEU A 16 13.77 -7.55 -19.06
C LEU A 16 13.41 -7.15 -20.50
N GLY A 17 12.24 -7.54 -20.98
CA GLY A 17 11.73 -7.20 -22.31
C GLY A 17 11.67 -5.69 -22.53
N ARG A 18 11.91 -5.26 -23.77
CA ARG A 18 12.05 -3.83 -24.13
C ARG A 18 10.89 -3.31 -24.97
N THR A 19 9.83 -4.09 -25.09
CA THR A 19 8.61 -3.73 -25.82
C THR A 19 7.40 -3.89 -24.93
N LEU A 20 6.31 -3.18 -25.24
CA LEU A 20 5.04 -3.39 -24.54
C LEU A 20 4.48 -4.79 -24.83
N GLU A 21 4.76 -5.35 -26.00
CA GLU A 21 4.40 -6.72 -26.35
C GLU A 21 5.06 -7.74 -25.41
N ASP A 22 6.32 -7.54 -25.02
CA ASP A 22 6.98 -8.42 -24.05
C ASP A 22 6.31 -8.38 -22.67
N LYS A 23 5.87 -7.20 -22.25
CA LYS A 23 5.16 -7.00 -20.98
C LYS A 23 3.79 -7.68 -20.98
N LEU A 24 3.13 -7.67 -22.14
CA LEU A 24 1.80 -8.23 -22.35
C LEU A 24 1.82 -9.65 -22.92
N TRP A 25 2.99 -10.25 -23.15
CA TRP A 25 3.02 -11.62 -23.64
C TRP A 25 2.66 -12.57 -22.51
N ARG A 26 1.74 -13.51 -22.77
CA ARG A 26 1.33 -14.56 -21.83
C ARG A 26 1.39 -15.92 -22.52
N PRO A 27 2.15 -16.88 -22.00
CA PRO A 27 2.12 -18.25 -22.52
C PRO A 27 0.78 -18.93 -22.22
N GLU A 28 0.33 -19.80 -23.12
CA GLU A 28 -0.92 -20.56 -22.98
C GLU A 28 -0.80 -21.65 -21.90
N ALA A 29 0.42 -22.16 -21.67
CA ALA A 29 0.70 -23.13 -20.62
C ALA A 29 2.03 -22.80 -19.92
N ILE A 30 1.97 -22.79 -18.58
CA ILE A 30 3.07 -22.39 -17.70
C ILE A 30 3.49 -23.56 -16.81
N THR A 31 4.79 -23.82 -16.71
CA THR A 31 5.36 -24.77 -15.74
C THR A 31 6.33 -24.06 -14.78
N ASP A 32 6.38 -24.50 -13.53
CA ASP A 32 7.22 -23.91 -12.46
C ASP A 32 8.09 -24.97 -11.75
N GLU A 33 8.49 -26.01 -12.48
CA GLU A 33 9.25 -27.14 -11.92
C GLU A 33 10.74 -26.84 -11.77
N ARG A 34 11.27 -25.87 -12.54
CA ARG A 34 12.68 -25.50 -12.57
C ARG A 34 12.82 -23.98 -12.52
N PRO A 35 12.65 -23.36 -11.33
CA PRO A 35 12.66 -21.89 -11.18
C PRO A 35 14.05 -21.29 -11.39
N GLY A 36 15.12 -22.09 -11.34
CA GLY A 36 16.51 -21.67 -11.61
C GLY A 36 17.13 -20.88 -10.46
N PRO A 37 18.33 -20.29 -10.65
CA PRO A 37 19.01 -19.51 -9.61
C PRO A 37 18.35 -18.14 -9.38
N ALA A 38 18.44 -17.64 -8.15
CA ALA A 38 17.96 -16.31 -7.82
C ALA A 38 18.73 -15.24 -8.61
N ILE A 39 18.06 -14.14 -8.94
CA ILE A 39 18.69 -12.97 -9.57
C ILE A 39 18.72 -11.79 -8.61
N GLU A 40 19.70 -10.90 -8.80
CA GLU A 40 19.65 -9.56 -8.23
C GLU A 40 18.71 -8.66 -9.06
N PRO A 41 18.08 -7.66 -8.44
CA PRO A 41 17.13 -6.80 -9.12
C PRO A 41 17.90 -5.92 -10.10
N PRO A 42 17.43 -5.76 -11.36
CA PRO A 42 18.04 -4.81 -12.26
C PRO A 42 17.82 -3.39 -11.70
N PRO A 43 18.67 -2.40 -12.07
CA PRO A 43 18.47 -1.02 -11.63
C PRO A 43 17.08 -0.48 -12.01
N ARG A 44 16.59 -0.86 -13.20
CA ARG A 44 15.27 -0.54 -13.73
C ARG A 44 14.74 -1.72 -14.55
N PRO A 45 13.41 -1.88 -14.67
CA PRO A 45 12.83 -2.85 -15.59
C PRO A 45 13.15 -2.47 -17.04
N GLY A 46 13.27 -3.45 -17.93
CA GLY A 46 13.39 -3.19 -19.36
C GLY A 46 12.11 -2.54 -19.87
N ARG A 47 12.17 -1.44 -20.61
CA ARG A 47 10.99 -0.79 -21.23
C ARG A 47 11.39 -0.15 -22.56
N PRO A 48 10.46 0.07 -23.50
CA PRO A 48 10.76 0.83 -24.72
C PRO A 48 11.14 2.28 -24.36
N PRO A 49 11.91 2.99 -25.22
CA PRO A 49 12.42 4.34 -24.91
C PRO A 49 11.36 5.36 -24.45
N GLY A 50 10.12 5.28 -24.96
CA GLY A 50 9.02 6.17 -24.58
C GLY A 50 8.28 5.81 -23.29
N LEU A 51 8.56 4.65 -22.68
CA LEU A 51 7.92 4.19 -21.43
C LEU A 51 8.92 4.09 -20.27
N ALA A 52 10.13 4.66 -20.42
CA ALA A 52 11.14 4.62 -19.38
C ALA A 52 10.58 5.22 -18.07
N PRO A 53 10.86 4.61 -16.90
CA PRO A 53 10.43 5.18 -15.63
C PRO A 53 11.03 6.58 -15.45
N SER A 54 10.20 7.54 -15.11
CA SER A 54 10.57 8.91 -14.79
C SER A 54 10.65 9.11 -13.29
N ASP A 55 11.66 9.87 -12.86
CA ASP A 55 11.79 10.34 -11.47
C ASP A 55 11.12 11.71 -11.25
N GLU A 56 10.47 12.24 -12.29
CA GLU A 56 9.59 13.39 -12.17
C GLU A 56 8.41 13.07 -11.25
N ALA A 57 7.88 14.11 -10.59
CA ALA A 57 6.71 13.96 -9.75
C ALA A 57 5.55 13.37 -10.57
N ALA A 58 4.94 12.31 -10.03
CA ALA A 58 3.76 11.71 -10.65
C ALA A 58 2.68 12.78 -10.86
N VAL A 59 2.08 12.79 -12.05
CA VAL A 59 0.98 13.70 -12.34
C VAL A 59 -0.17 13.39 -11.39
N ALA A 60 -0.68 14.42 -10.70
CA ALA A 60 -1.81 14.26 -9.81
C ALA A 60 -3.02 13.73 -10.58
N PRO A 61 -3.79 12.78 -10.01
CA PRO A 61 -4.98 12.29 -10.68
C PRO A 61 -5.99 13.44 -10.87
N PRO A 62 -6.76 13.44 -11.98
CA PRO A 62 -7.79 14.44 -12.21
C PRO A 62 -8.80 14.51 -11.06
N LYS A 63 -9.29 15.72 -10.76
CA LYS A 63 -10.38 15.92 -9.80
C LYS A 63 -11.70 15.40 -10.39
N GLU A 64 -12.66 15.06 -9.54
CA GLU A 64 -13.97 14.54 -9.96
C GLU A 64 -14.66 15.44 -11.00
N ALA A 65 -14.61 16.77 -10.83
CA ALA A 65 -15.18 17.72 -11.78
C ALA A 65 -14.53 17.67 -13.18
N GLU A 66 -13.26 17.31 -13.27
CA GLU A 66 -12.53 17.21 -14.54
C GLU A 66 -12.90 15.94 -15.30
N LEU A 67 -13.44 14.92 -14.62
CA LEU A 67 -13.85 13.66 -15.25
C LEU A 67 -15.02 13.82 -16.21
N LEU A 68 -15.64 15.00 -16.35
CA LEU A 68 -16.57 15.27 -17.45
C LEU A 68 -15.87 15.27 -18.83
N ASP A 69 -14.57 15.60 -18.87
CA ASP A 69 -13.74 15.49 -20.07
C ASP A 69 -13.30 14.03 -20.30
N PRO A 70 -13.64 13.39 -21.43
CA PRO A 70 -13.18 12.04 -21.77
C PRO A 70 -11.67 11.89 -21.71
N ARG A 71 -10.91 12.91 -22.12
CA ARG A 71 -9.44 12.84 -22.10
C ARG A 71 -8.91 12.88 -20.67
N ALA A 72 -9.58 13.55 -19.74
CA ALA A 72 -9.25 13.48 -18.31
C ALA A 72 -9.46 12.08 -17.74
N ARG A 73 -10.53 11.37 -18.15
CA ARG A 73 -10.72 9.96 -17.80
C ARG A 73 -9.57 9.10 -18.33
N GLY A 74 -9.14 9.34 -19.57
CA GLY A 74 -7.97 8.67 -20.15
C GLY A 74 -6.69 8.90 -19.33
N ARG A 75 -6.46 10.13 -18.85
CA ARG A 75 -5.32 10.45 -17.96
C ARG A 75 -5.42 9.76 -16.59
N LEU A 76 -6.63 9.62 -16.03
CA LEU A 76 -6.84 8.83 -14.82
C LEU A 76 -6.44 7.36 -15.04
N LEU A 77 -6.92 6.76 -16.14
CA LEU A 77 -6.60 5.37 -16.49
C LEU A 77 -5.12 5.17 -16.84
N HIS A 78 -4.44 6.18 -17.38
CA HIS A 78 -2.98 6.16 -17.59
C HIS A 78 -2.23 5.93 -16.28
N GLY A 79 -2.62 6.62 -15.21
CA GLY A 79 -2.05 6.40 -13.88
C GLY A 79 -2.21 4.95 -13.39
N PHE A 80 -3.40 4.37 -13.59
CA PHE A 80 -3.63 2.95 -13.26
C PHE A 80 -2.82 2.00 -14.15
N ALA A 81 -2.76 2.24 -15.46
CA ALA A 81 -1.93 1.45 -16.37
C ALA A 81 -0.44 1.49 -15.98
N ASN A 82 0.08 2.63 -15.48
CA ASN A 82 1.43 2.68 -14.93
C ASN A 82 1.60 1.80 -13.69
N HIS A 83 0.62 1.79 -12.77
CA HIS A 83 0.64 0.93 -11.60
C HIS A 83 0.60 -0.55 -11.99
N GLU A 84 -0.26 -0.95 -12.93
CA GLU A 84 -0.32 -2.34 -13.41
C GLU A 84 1.00 -2.76 -14.06
N LEU A 85 1.60 -1.90 -14.88
CA LEU A 85 2.89 -2.19 -15.49
C LEU A 85 3.99 -2.40 -14.43
N LEU A 86 4.01 -1.59 -13.37
CA LEU A 86 4.94 -1.78 -12.25
C LEU A 86 4.65 -3.06 -11.46
N ALA A 87 3.37 -3.39 -11.24
CA ALA A 87 2.95 -4.60 -10.54
C ALA A 87 3.45 -5.84 -11.29
N LEU A 88 3.28 -5.89 -12.61
CA LEU A 88 3.80 -6.95 -13.48
C LEU A 88 5.31 -7.14 -13.33
N GLU A 89 6.06 -6.04 -13.37
CA GLU A 89 7.51 -6.05 -13.29
C GLU A 89 8.00 -6.48 -11.90
N LEU A 90 7.32 -6.06 -10.84
CA LEU A 90 7.63 -6.44 -9.46
C LEU A 90 7.26 -7.89 -9.15
N MET A 91 6.15 -8.40 -9.70
CA MET A 91 5.78 -9.82 -9.59
C MET A 91 6.73 -10.72 -10.37
N ALA A 92 7.12 -10.29 -11.57
CA ALA A 92 8.15 -10.97 -12.36
C ALA A 92 9.49 -11.00 -11.59
N LEU A 93 9.89 -9.87 -11.01
CA LEU A 93 11.08 -9.81 -10.16
C LEU A 93 10.96 -10.76 -8.95
N ALA A 94 9.82 -10.79 -8.25
CA ALA A 94 9.61 -11.69 -7.12
C ALA A 94 9.75 -13.17 -7.51
N LEU A 95 9.22 -13.57 -8.67
CA LEU A 95 9.39 -14.93 -9.22
C LEU A 95 10.85 -15.28 -9.49
N LEU A 96 11.64 -14.33 -10.01
CA LEU A 96 13.05 -14.54 -10.35
C LEU A 96 13.99 -14.43 -9.16
N ARG A 97 13.63 -13.60 -8.17
CA ARG A 97 14.42 -13.35 -6.97
C ARG A 97 14.24 -14.44 -5.92
N PHE A 98 13.06 -15.07 -5.86
CA PHE A 98 12.74 -16.05 -4.84
C PHE A 98 12.39 -17.42 -5.43
N PRO A 99 13.32 -18.07 -6.16
CA PRO A 99 13.08 -19.40 -6.72
C PRO A 99 12.83 -20.45 -5.64
N ASP A 100 13.38 -20.26 -4.44
CA ASP A 100 13.24 -21.20 -3.31
C ASP A 100 11.97 -20.97 -2.47
N ALA A 101 11.19 -19.92 -2.77
CA ALA A 101 9.90 -19.72 -2.11
C ALA A 101 8.97 -20.92 -2.36
N PRO A 102 8.01 -21.24 -1.47
CA PRO A 102 7.16 -22.41 -1.62
C PRO A 102 6.47 -22.46 -3.00
N PRO A 103 6.37 -23.63 -3.67
CA PRO A 103 5.77 -23.72 -5.01
C PRO A 103 4.33 -23.17 -5.09
N SER A 104 3.55 -23.28 -4.01
CA SER A 104 2.21 -22.68 -3.96
C SER A 104 2.23 -21.15 -3.93
N PHE A 105 3.28 -20.52 -3.38
CA PHE A 105 3.46 -19.07 -3.39
C PHE A 105 3.75 -18.62 -4.82
N ARG A 106 4.74 -19.23 -5.47
CA ARG A 106 5.12 -18.92 -6.85
C ARG A 106 3.96 -19.13 -7.83
N ARG A 107 3.17 -20.19 -7.67
CA ARG A 107 1.92 -20.37 -8.46
C ARG A 107 0.89 -19.27 -8.22
N GLY A 108 0.77 -18.77 -6.99
CA GLY A 108 -0.04 -17.60 -6.68
C GLY A 108 0.42 -16.37 -7.46
N LEU A 109 1.71 -16.07 -7.42
CA LEU A 109 2.29 -14.96 -8.20
C LEU A 109 2.10 -15.11 -9.71
N VAL A 110 2.28 -16.32 -10.26
CA VAL A 110 2.02 -16.62 -11.68
C VAL A 110 0.58 -16.31 -12.05
N ARG A 111 -0.38 -16.66 -11.19
CA ARG A 111 -1.79 -16.35 -11.41
C ARG A 111 -2.03 -14.84 -11.38
N THR A 112 -1.62 -14.17 -10.31
CA THR A 112 -1.81 -12.72 -10.10
C THR A 112 -1.17 -11.92 -11.22
N LEU A 113 0.07 -12.24 -11.63
CA LEU A 113 0.73 -11.59 -12.76
C LEU A 113 -0.11 -11.68 -14.04
N GLY A 114 -0.74 -12.83 -14.29
CA GLY A 114 -1.63 -13.01 -15.44
C GLY A 114 -2.93 -12.19 -15.36
N GLU A 115 -3.41 -11.89 -14.16
CA GLU A 115 -4.56 -11.02 -13.88
C GLU A 115 -4.17 -9.54 -14.10
N GLU A 116 -3.03 -9.09 -13.59
CA GLU A 116 -2.55 -7.70 -13.84
C GLU A 116 -2.25 -7.42 -15.32
N GLN A 117 -1.82 -8.44 -16.08
CA GLN A 117 -1.64 -8.27 -17.51
C GLN A 117 -2.98 -7.98 -18.19
N GLU A 118 -4.06 -8.60 -17.70
CA GLU A 118 -5.40 -8.36 -18.21
C GLU A 118 -5.92 -6.98 -17.78
N HIS A 119 -5.68 -6.56 -16.54
CA HIS A 119 -5.97 -5.19 -16.09
C HIS A 119 -5.28 -4.15 -16.97
N LEU A 120 -3.97 -4.32 -17.22
CA LEU A 120 -3.21 -3.44 -18.10
C LEU A 120 -3.80 -3.41 -19.53
N ARG A 121 -4.20 -4.56 -20.10
CA ARG A 121 -4.85 -4.60 -21.42
C ARG A 121 -6.17 -3.85 -21.45
N LEU A 122 -6.99 -3.97 -20.40
CA LEU A 122 -8.26 -3.24 -20.29
C LEU A 122 -8.02 -1.73 -20.26
N TYR A 123 -7.08 -1.26 -19.44
CA TYR A 123 -6.75 0.16 -19.37
C TYR A 123 -6.18 0.68 -20.68
N LEU A 124 -5.20 -0.01 -21.29
CA LEU A 124 -4.61 0.42 -22.56
C LEU A 124 -5.66 0.58 -23.68
N ARG A 125 -6.57 -0.40 -23.79
CA ARG A 125 -7.68 -0.32 -24.75
C ARG A 125 -8.56 0.89 -24.47
N ARG A 126 -9.00 1.04 -23.21
CA ARG A 126 -9.94 2.10 -22.83
C ARG A 126 -9.31 3.49 -22.95
N MET A 127 -8.04 3.64 -22.61
CA MET A 127 -7.28 4.88 -22.80
C MET A 127 -7.22 5.27 -24.28
N GLY A 128 -6.96 4.31 -25.18
CA GLY A 128 -6.95 4.56 -26.62
C GLY A 128 -8.30 5.07 -27.14
N GLU A 129 -9.40 4.50 -26.67
CA GLU A 129 -10.76 4.98 -26.97
C GLU A 129 -11.02 6.41 -26.47
N LEU A 130 -10.30 6.85 -25.44
CA LEU A 130 -10.37 8.17 -24.83
C LEU A 130 -9.30 9.15 -25.36
N GLY A 131 -8.51 8.74 -26.36
CA GLY A 131 -7.48 9.57 -26.99
C GLY A 131 -6.27 9.85 -26.08
N VAL A 132 -5.88 8.86 -25.27
CA VAL A 132 -4.67 8.91 -24.43
C VAL A 132 -3.84 7.65 -24.66
N GLU A 133 -2.54 7.82 -24.89
CA GLU A 133 -1.57 6.73 -25.00
C GLU A 133 -0.73 6.58 -23.73
N LEU A 134 -0.31 5.35 -23.42
CA LEU A 134 0.65 5.12 -22.34
C LEU A 134 1.98 5.80 -22.67
N GLY A 135 2.54 6.52 -21.71
CA GLY A 135 3.73 7.36 -21.90
C GLY A 135 3.47 8.82 -22.32
N GLU A 136 2.22 9.23 -22.60
CA GLU A 136 1.90 10.66 -22.81
C GLU A 136 2.20 11.52 -21.58
N GLN A 137 2.06 10.92 -20.39
CA GLN A 137 2.49 11.50 -19.12
C GLN A 137 3.68 10.73 -18.54
N PRO A 138 4.54 11.38 -17.73
CA PRO A 138 5.62 10.72 -17.03
C PRO A 138 5.14 9.49 -16.24
N LEU A 139 5.79 8.36 -16.47
CA LEU A 139 5.51 7.12 -15.75
C LEU A 139 6.31 7.09 -14.45
N GLY A 140 5.63 7.29 -13.32
CA GLY A 140 6.28 7.31 -12.00
C GLY A 140 6.99 5.99 -11.69
N SER A 141 8.13 6.09 -11.01
CA SER A 141 9.02 4.96 -10.64
C SER A 141 8.94 4.56 -9.15
N PHE A 142 8.10 5.22 -8.36
CA PHE A 142 8.11 5.13 -6.89
C PHE A 142 8.00 3.69 -6.35
N PHE A 143 7.05 2.89 -6.85
CA PHE A 143 6.89 1.50 -6.38
C PHE A 143 8.13 0.65 -6.68
N TRP A 144 8.75 0.85 -7.84
CA TRP A 144 9.99 0.16 -8.18
C TRP A 144 11.09 0.46 -7.16
N TRP A 145 11.32 1.74 -6.86
CA TRP A 145 12.36 2.17 -5.93
C TRP A 145 12.21 1.59 -4.53
N VAL A 146 10.99 1.57 -3.98
CA VAL A 146 10.77 1.07 -2.61
C VAL A 146 10.71 -0.46 -2.54
N MET A 147 10.35 -1.14 -3.64
CA MET A 147 10.08 -2.57 -3.62
C MET A 147 11.16 -3.45 -4.25
N ALA A 148 11.80 -3.03 -5.34
CA ALA A 148 12.78 -3.87 -6.06
C ALA A 148 13.88 -4.47 -5.16
N PRO A 149 14.36 -3.79 -4.09
CA PRO A 149 15.31 -4.39 -3.17
C PRO A 149 14.80 -5.60 -2.38
N MET A 150 13.48 -5.79 -2.24
CA MET A 150 12.78 -6.83 -1.46
C MET A 150 13.69 -8.01 -0.99
N PRO A 151 14.21 -7.99 0.25
CA PRO A 151 15.13 -9.01 0.76
C PRO A 151 14.51 -10.39 0.88
N SER A 152 13.20 -10.46 1.11
CA SER A 152 12.48 -11.70 1.33
C SER A 152 11.14 -11.73 0.61
N PRO A 153 10.55 -12.93 0.39
CA PRO A 153 9.17 -13.05 -0.08
C PRO A 153 8.15 -12.33 0.81
N LEU A 154 8.43 -12.20 2.11
CA LEU A 154 7.57 -11.49 3.07
C LEU A 154 7.51 -9.98 2.74
N ASP A 155 8.59 -9.39 2.24
CA ASP A 155 8.59 -7.99 1.79
C ASP A 155 7.61 -7.77 0.64
N TYR A 156 7.60 -8.68 -0.35
CA TYR A 156 6.62 -8.65 -1.43
C TYR A 156 5.19 -8.74 -0.86
N VAL A 157 4.94 -9.70 0.04
CA VAL A 157 3.62 -9.89 0.65
C VAL A 157 3.17 -8.63 1.41
N ALA A 158 4.03 -8.04 2.22
CA ALA A 158 3.70 -6.87 3.02
C ALA A 158 3.45 -5.62 2.17
N HIS A 159 4.29 -5.38 1.15
CA HIS A 159 4.25 -4.15 0.35
C HIS A 159 3.28 -4.25 -0.85
N MET A 160 3.35 -5.28 -1.70
CA MET A 160 2.39 -5.43 -2.80
C MET A 160 1.04 -5.88 -2.22
N ALA A 161 0.95 -7.15 -1.83
CA ALA A 161 -0.32 -7.82 -1.57
C ALA A 161 -1.13 -7.23 -0.41
N LEU A 162 -0.46 -6.75 0.64
CA LEU A 162 -1.11 -6.21 1.82
C LEU A 162 -1.00 -4.68 1.96
N THR A 163 -0.36 -3.97 1.03
CA THR A 163 -0.35 -2.51 1.09
C THR A 163 -0.90 -1.92 -0.20
N PHE A 164 -0.28 -2.17 -1.35
CA PHE A 164 -0.74 -1.57 -2.59
C PHE A 164 -2.08 -2.15 -3.07
N GLU A 165 -2.28 -3.48 -3.04
CA GLU A 165 -3.57 -4.07 -3.45
C GLU A 165 -4.72 -3.67 -2.52
N GLN A 166 -4.45 -3.54 -1.21
CA GLN A 166 -5.46 -3.02 -0.27
C GLN A 166 -5.83 -1.56 -0.56
N ALA A 167 -4.87 -0.74 -1.02
CA ALA A 167 -5.19 0.63 -1.44
C ALA A 167 -5.97 0.64 -2.76
N ASN A 168 -5.69 -0.30 -3.67
CA ASN A 168 -6.43 -0.46 -4.91
C ASN A 168 -7.90 -0.82 -4.68
N LEU A 169 -8.23 -1.59 -3.63
CA LEU A 169 -9.64 -1.80 -3.23
C LEU A 169 -10.39 -0.47 -3.02
N ASP A 170 -9.76 0.49 -2.36
CA ASP A 170 -10.35 1.81 -2.11
C ASP A 170 -10.45 2.64 -3.40
N PHE A 171 -9.34 2.71 -4.15
CA PHE A 171 -9.28 3.50 -5.38
C PHE A 171 -10.23 2.99 -6.45
N ALA A 172 -10.27 1.68 -6.71
CA ALA A 172 -11.16 1.07 -7.70
C ALA A 172 -12.63 1.42 -7.40
N ARG A 173 -13.07 1.26 -6.15
CA ARG A 173 -14.44 1.62 -5.74
C ARG A 173 -14.73 3.11 -5.87
N ALA A 174 -13.85 3.95 -5.34
CA ALA A 174 -14.07 5.39 -5.33
C ALA A 174 -14.13 5.96 -6.76
N TYR A 175 -13.17 5.59 -7.61
CA TYR A 175 -13.15 6.05 -8.99
C TYR A 175 -14.24 5.42 -9.86
N ALA A 176 -14.66 4.18 -9.61
CA ALA A 176 -15.82 3.61 -10.30
C ALA A 176 -17.08 4.45 -10.04
N VAL A 177 -17.31 4.90 -8.80
CA VAL A 177 -18.44 5.79 -8.48
C VAL A 177 -18.32 7.13 -9.21
N MET A 178 -17.14 7.75 -9.18
CA MET A 178 -16.90 9.04 -9.86
C MET A 178 -17.09 8.95 -11.37
N LEU A 179 -16.60 7.88 -12.00
CA LEU A 179 -16.74 7.65 -13.44
C LEU A 179 -18.20 7.43 -13.85
N ARG A 180 -18.99 6.68 -13.07
CA ARG A 180 -20.43 6.55 -13.31
C ARG A 180 -21.16 7.87 -13.24
N ARG A 181 -20.84 8.71 -12.25
CA ARG A 181 -21.41 10.07 -12.14
C ARG A 181 -21.04 10.96 -13.33
N ALA A 182 -19.86 10.76 -13.89
CA ALA A 182 -19.43 11.42 -15.12
C ALA A 182 -20.02 10.80 -16.40
N GLY A 183 -20.83 9.73 -16.30
CA GLY A 183 -21.44 9.05 -17.43
C GLY A 183 -20.51 8.06 -18.16
N ASP A 184 -19.42 7.60 -17.52
CA ASP A 184 -18.49 6.61 -18.08
C ASP A 184 -18.65 5.24 -17.42
N GLU A 185 -19.74 4.54 -17.77
CA GLU A 185 -20.01 3.19 -17.25
C GLU A 185 -18.96 2.18 -17.71
N ALA A 186 -18.37 2.36 -18.90
CA ALA A 186 -17.36 1.46 -19.43
C ALA A 186 -16.09 1.43 -18.56
N SER A 187 -15.55 2.60 -18.22
CA SER A 187 -14.38 2.68 -17.33
C SER A 187 -14.72 2.24 -15.90
N ALA A 188 -15.94 2.53 -15.41
CA ALA A 188 -16.38 2.08 -14.10
C ALA A 188 -16.48 0.54 -14.01
N THR A 189 -16.98 -0.11 -15.06
CA THR A 189 -17.08 -1.59 -15.13
C THR A 189 -15.70 -2.24 -15.12
N ILE A 190 -14.70 -1.62 -15.77
CA ILE A 190 -13.30 -2.09 -15.70
C ILE A 190 -12.83 -2.06 -14.24
N LEU A 191 -13.08 -0.96 -13.52
CA LEU A 191 -12.69 -0.86 -12.11
C LEU A 191 -13.43 -1.83 -11.18
N ASP A 192 -14.70 -2.18 -11.47
CA ASP A 192 -15.38 -3.23 -10.70
C ASP A 192 -14.72 -4.60 -10.90
N ARG A 193 -14.29 -4.90 -12.13
CA ARG A 193 -13.56 -6.14 -12.43
C ARG A 193 -12.23 -6.18 -11.69
N VAL A 194 -11.46 -5.10 -11.78
CA VAL A 194 -10.18 -4.96 -11.06
C VAL A 194 -10.41 -5.15 -9.57
N HIS A 195 -11.40 -4.46 -8.98
CA HIS A 195 -11.74 -4.62 -7.56
C HIS A 195 -12.00 -6.07 -7.16
N ALA A 196 -12.73 -6.83 -7.98
CA ALA A 196 -13.03 -8.24 -7.69
C ALA A 196 -11.76 -9.12 -7.70
N ASP A 197 -10.83 -8.88 -8.62
CA ASP A 197 -9.55 -9.60 -8.68
C ASP A 197 -8.62 -9.21 -7.52
N GLU A 198 -8.59 -7.93 -7.15
CA GLU A 198 -7.81 -7.37 -6.02
C GLU A 198 -8.18 -7.97 -4.67
N VAL A 199 -9.46 -8.30 -4.44
CA VAL A 199 -9.90 -9.06 -3.25
C VAL A 199 -9.17 -10.41 -3.16
N GLY A 200 -8.98 -11.08 -4.30
CA GLY A 200 -8.22 -12.32 -4.40
C GLY A 200 -6.72 -12.14 -4.13
N HIS A 201 -6.14 -11.02 -4.53
CA HIS A 201 -4.73 -10.70 -4.33
C HIS A 201 -4.42 -10.38 -2.87
N VAL A 202 -5.27 -9.59 -2.22
CA VAL A 202 -5.20 -9.33 -0.77
C VAL A 202 -5.32 -10.63 0.02
N LYS A 203 -6.24 -11.52 -0.40
CA LYS A 203 -6.40 -12.85 0.22
C LYS A 203 -5.15 -13.71 0.09
N LEU A 204 -4.49 -13.69 -1.06
CA LEU A 204 -3.20 -14.37 -1.25
C LEU A 204 -2.16 -13.82 -0.26
N GLY A 205 -2.05 -12.48 -0.16
CA GLY A 205 -1.16 -11.81 0.80
C GLY A 205 -1.42 -12.22 2.24
N LEU A 206 -2.69 -12.23 2.64
CA LEU A 206 -3.12 -12.65 3.98
C LEU A 206 -2.66 -14.08 4.30
N VAL A 207 -2.91 -15.03 3.40
CA VAL A 207 -2.53 -16.43 3.58
C VAL A 207 -1.02 -16.58 3.82
N TRP A 208 -0.20 -15.81 3.10
CA TRP A 208 1.26 -15.90 3.24
C TRP A 208 1.79 -15.16 4.46
N LEU A 209 1.21 -14.00 4.81
CA LEU A 209 1.56 -13.31 6.06
C LEU A 209 1.24 -14.19 7.27
N GLU A 210 0.09 -14.84 7.30
CA GLU A 210 -0.28 -15.79 8.37
C GLU A 210 0.71 -16.96 8.50
N ARG A 211 1.25 -17.45 7.38
CA ARG A 211 2.20 -18.56 7.36
C ARG A 211 3.62 -18.17 7.78
N TRP A 212 4.04 -16.94 7.46
CA TRP A 212 5.42 -16.50 7.66
C TRP A 212 5.61 -15.58 8.86
N ARG A 213 4.54 -14.98 9.40
CA ARG A 213 4.67 -14.14 10.60
C ARG A 213 5.13 -14.98 11.80
N GLU A 214 5.86 -14.31 12.69
CA GLU A 214 6.16 -14.86 14.01
C GLU A 214 4.87 -15.07 14.83
N ARG A 215 4.90 -16.05 15.73
CA ARG A 215 3.81 -16.24 16.70
C ARG A 215 3.88 -15.17 17.78
N GLY A 216 2.73 -14.63 18.17
CA GLY A 216 2.62 -13.67 19.27
C GLY A 216 2.01 -12.32 18.82
N PRO A 217 2.62 -11.60 17.86
CA PRO A 217 2.05 -10.36 17.34
C PRO A 217 0.68 -10.58 16.68
N SER A 218 -0.17 -9.55 16.70
CA SER A 218 -1.39 -9.52 15.90
C SER A 218 -1.03 -9.51 14.40
N LEU A 219 -2.01 -9.83 13.54
CA LEU A 219 -1.82 -9.74 12.09
C LEU A 219 -1.41 -8.33 11.65
N PHE A 220 -2.03 -7.31 12.23
CA PHE A 220 -1.74 -5.92 11.92
C PHE A 220 -0.31 -5.55 12.29
N GLU A 221 0.15 -5.99 13.47
CA GLU A 221 1.52 -5.75 13.90
C GLU A 221 2.55 -6.51 13.07
N ALA A 222 2.26 -7.77 12.70
CA ALA A 222 3.10 -8.52 11.78
C ALA A 222 3.23 -7.82 10.42
N HIS A 223 2.12 -7.31 9.87
CA HIS A 223 2.13 -6.52 8.64
C HIS A 223 2.95 -5.25 8.80
N ARG A 224 2.71 -4.48 9.87
CA ARG A 224 3.43 -3.22 10.16
C ARG A 224 4.93 -3.44 10.26
N ARG A 225 5.38 -4.48 10.96
CA ARG A 225 6.81 -4.81 11.14
C ARG A 225 7.49 -5.30 9.87
N ALA A 226 6.73 -5.93 8.97
CA ALA A 226 7.25 -6.40 7.68
C ALA A 226 7.40 -5.28 6.63
N LEU A 227 6.87 -4.07 6.92
CA LEU A 227 7.05 -2.91 6.06
C LEU A 227 8.37 -2.20 6.33
N ARG A 228 8.96 -1.64 5.29
CA ARG A 228 10.20 -0.87 5.37
C ARG A 228 9.93 0.59 5.05
N ALA A 229 10.63 1.48 5.74
CA ALA A 229 10.55 2.91 5.47
C ALA A 229 10.85 3.20 3.99
N PRO A 230 10.12 4.14 3.35
CA PRO A 230 9.14 5.06 3.96
C PRO A 230 7.69 4.52 3.95
N ILE A 231 7.48 3.22 3.69
CA ILE A 231 6.14 2.64 3.60
C ILE A 231 5.62 2.29 4.99
N THR A 232 4.40 2.70 5.27
CA THR A 232 3.68 2.38 6.51
C THR A 232 2.29 1.84 6.17
N PRO A 233 1.59 1.15 7.10
CA PRO A 233 0.24 0.63 6.86
C PRO A 233 -0.74 1.70 6.38
N ARG A 234 -0.48 2.97 6.66
CA ARG A 234 -1.26 4.11 6.16
C ARG A 234 -1.35 4.16 4.64
N ARG A 235 -0.38 3.59 3.91
CA ARG A 235 -0.40 3.46 2.45
C ARG A 235 -1.33 2.37 1.94
N ALA A 236 -1.78 1.45 2.79
CA ALA A 236 -2.82 0.48 2.48
C ALA A 236 -4.24 1.07 2.42
N ARG A 237 -4.35 2.40 2.48
CA ARG A 237 -5.60 3.16 2.35
C ARG A 237 -5.51 4.13 1.19
N GLY A 238 -6.42 3.99 0.23
CA GLY A 238 -6.61 4.89 -0.90
C GLY A 238 -7.64 5.97 -0.61
N LEU A 239 -8.47 6.27 -1.62
CA LEU A 239 -9.58 7.20 -1.51
C LEU A 239 -10.82 6.49 -0.92
N GLY A 240 -11.25 6.89 0.27
CA GLY A 240 -12.28 6.17 1.01
C GLY A 240 -11.68 5.06 1.89
N PHE A 241 -12.50 4.07 2.25
CA PHE A 241 -12.05 2.89 3.00
C PHE A 241 -13.04 1.73 2.85
N ASP A 242 -12.76 0.84 1.91
CA ASP A 242 -13.54 -0.36 1.61
C ASP A 242 -13.35 -1.45 2.68
N ARG A 243 -14.19 -1.41 3.71
CA ARG A 243 -14.26 -2.46 4.73
C ARG A 243 -14.79 -3.77 4.16
N ALA A 244 -15.72 -3.71 3.21
CA ALA A 244 -16.39 -4.89 2.70
C ALA A 244 -15.41 -5.76 1.89
N GLY A 245 -14.68 -5.17 0.95
CA GLY A 245 -13.67 -5.89 0.17
C GLY A 245 -12.56 -6.48 1.03
N ARG A 246 -12.11 -5.77 2.07
CA ARG A 246 -11.10 -6.30 3.02
C ARG A 246 -11.61 -7.51 3.80
N ARG A 247 -12.86 -7.47 4.26
CA ARG A 247 -13.50 -8.63 4.94
C ARG A 247 -13.72 -9.79 3.99
N GLU A 248 -14.12 -9.51 2.75
CA GLU A 248 -14.28 -10.51 1.70
C GLU A 248 -12.94 -11.21 1.37
N ALA A 249 -11.84 -10.47 1.37
CA ALA A 249 -10.48 -11.01 1.25
C ALA A 249 -10.09 -11.89 2.46
N GLY A 250 -10.86 -11.86 3.55
CA GLY A 250 -10.66 -12.63 4.77
C GLY A 250 -9.90 -11.90 5.86
N LEU A 251 -9.63 -10.59 5.72
CA LEU A 251 -8.96 -9.82 6.76
C LEU A 251 -9.85 -9.75 8.01
N PRO A 252 -9.32 -10.11 9.20
CA PRO A 252 -10.05 -10.01 10.46
C PRO A 252 -10.54 -8.60 10.77
N ASP A 253 -11.67 -8.48 11.47
CA ASP A 253 -12.27 -7.18 11.82
C ASP A 253 -11.33 -6.28 12.64
N ASP A 254 -10.54 -6.86 13.55
CA ASP A 254 -9.57 -6.11 14.34
C ASP A 254 -8.46 -5.53 13.45
N TYR A 255 -8.00 -6.28 12.43
CA TYR A 255 -7.04 -5.79 11.45
C TYR A 255 -7.63 -4.62 10.65
N VAL A 256 -8.86 -4.79 10.12
CA VAL A 256 -9.52 -3.80 9.28
C VAL A 256 -9.74 -2.49 10.05
N GLU A 257 -10.20 -2.56 11.29
CA GLU A 257 -10.44 -1.35 12.09
C GLU A 257 -9.14 -0.70 12.59
N GLN A 258 -8.10 -1.49 12.91
CA GLN A 258 -6.76 -0.92 13.19
C GLN A 258 -6.25 -0.13 11.99
N LEU A 259 -6.32 -0.70 10.79
CA LEU A 259 -5.94 -0.01 9.57
C LEU A 259 -6.80 1.25 9.35
N ALA A 260 -8.11 1.19 9.59
CA ALA A 260 -9.04 2.33 9.44
C ALA A 260 -8.70 3.53 10.33
N CYS A 261 -8.09 3.28 11.49
CA CYS A 261 -7.70 4.28 12.47
C CYS A 261 -6.20 4.63 12.42
N PHE A 262 -5.37 3.82 11.75
CA PHE A 262 -3.92 4.02 11.70
C PHE A 262 -3.55 5.30 10.95
N GLU A 263 -2.81 6.18 11.60
CA GLU A 263 -2.17 7.34 10.96
C GLU A 263 -0.66 7.22 11.12
N ALA A 264 0.06 7.76 10.14
CA ALA A 264 1.51 7.85 10.13
C ALA A 264 1.90 9.21 9.58
N SER A 265 2.96 9.81 10.11
CA SER A 265 3.50 11.05 9.60
C SER A 265 3.96 10.88 8.14
N ARG A 266 3.69 11.88 7.30
CA ARG A 266 3.90 11.86 5.84
C ARG A 266 4.77 13.02 5.36
N GLY A 267 5.70 13.51 6.18
CA GLY A 267 6.48 14.72 5.86
C GLY A 267 7.77 14.87 6.67
N PRO A 268 8.52 15.98 6.47
CA PRO A 268 9.71 16.28 7.26
C PRO A 268 9.35 16.49 8.74
N ALA A 269 10.36 16.28 9.62
CA ALA A 269 10.32 16.32 11.09
C ALA A 269 8.98 16.71 11.73
N PRO A 270 8.18 15.76 12.27
CA PRO A 270 6.88 16.05 12.87
C PRO A 270 7.03 16.95 14.11
N VAL A 271 6.03 17.80 14.37
CA VAL A 271 5.93 18.44 15.69
C VAL A 271 5.52 17.37 16.69
N VAL A 272 6.30 17.24 17.76
CA VAL A 272 6.03 16.26 18.81
C VAL A 272 5.22 16.90 19.91
N HIS A 273 4.02 16.39 20.14
CA HIS A 273 3.12 16.83 21.20
C HIS A 273 3.22 15.88 22.39
N LEU A 274 3.42 16.46 23.58
CA LEU A 274 3.39 15.77 24.85
C LEU A 274 2.53 16.57 25.82
N PHE A 275 1.54 15.93 26.43
CA PHE A 275 0.75 16.57 27.49
C PHE A 275 1.45 16.41 28.84
N GLU A 276 2.25 17.42 29.22
CA GLU A 276 2.96 17.47 30.50
C GLU A 276 2.61 18.75 31.29
N PRO A 277 1.41 18.79 31.92
CA PRO A 277 0.97 19.98 32.66
C PRO A 277 1.75 20.20 33.96
N THR A 278 2.60 19.24 34.38
CA THR A 278 3.44 19.39 35.59
C THR A 278 4.88 19.76 35.28
N ALA A 279 5.20 20.08 34.01
CA ALA A 279 6.56 20.37 33.56
C ALA A 279 7.26 21.42 34.44
N GLU A 280 6.60 22.53 34.75
CA GLU A 280 7.18 23.62 35.54
C GLU A 280 7.45 23.21 36.99
N LEU A 281 6.55 22.46 37.62
CA LEU A 281 6.71 21.95 38.99
C LEU A 281 7.85 20.92 39.05
N SER A 282 7.92 20.04 38.05
CA SER A 282 8.99 19.07 37.89
C SER A 282 10.34 19.76 37.69
N LEU A 283 10.43 20.81 36.86
CA LEU A 283 11.65 21.60 36.67
C LEU A 283 12.05 22.35 37.95
N GLY A 284 11.10 23.01 38.61
CA GLY A 284 11.33 23.76 39.86
C GLY A 284 11.81 22.89 41.02
N THR A 285 11.44 21.60 41.02
CA THR A 285 11.86 20.61 42.03
C THR A 285 13.02 19.72 41.59
N ARG A 286 13.63 19.99 40.43
CA ARG A 286 14.69 19.17 39.82
C ARG A 286 14.29 17.69 39.67
N GLY A 287 13.07 17.45 39.21
CA GLY A 287 12.50 16.13 38.94
C GLY A 287 12.00 15.37 40.17
N ARG A 288 11.88 16.02 41.33
CA ARG A 288 11.40 15.38 42.57
C ARG A 288 9.90 15.54 42.81
N TYR A 289 9.23 16.38 42.03
CA TYR A 289 7.78 16.52 42.10
C TYR A 289 7.12 15.23 41.66
N THR A 290 6.19 14.73 42.49
CA THR A 290 5.32 13.60 42.15
C THR A 290 3.88 14.09 42.25
N PRO A 291 3.10 14.08 41.15
CA PRO A 291 1.73 14.54 41.18
C PRO A 291 0.89 13.64 42.13
N PRO A 292 -0.04 14.23 42.91
CA PRO A 292 -1.02 13.44 43.66
C PRO A 292 -1.85 12.54 42.73
N VAL A 293 -2.35 11.40 43.22
CA VAL A 293 -3.09 10.41 42.43
C VAL A 293 -4.25 11.01 41.63
N GLY A 294 -5.02 11.93 42.23
CA GLY A 294 -6.12 12.61 41.52
C GLY A 294 -5.63 13.49 40.36
N VAL A 295 -4.48 14.14 40.52
CA VAL A 295 -3.86 14.92 39.44
C VAL A 295 -3.34 13.97 38.36
N GLN A 296 -2.66 12.89 38.73
CA GLN A 296 -2.20 11.86 37.79
C GLN A 296 -3.33 11.33 36.91
N GLY A 297 -4.49 11.01 37.50
CA GLY A 297 -5.68 10.56 36.75
C GLY A 297 -6.20 11.61 35.76
N MET A 298 -6.29 12.88 36.16
CA MET A 298 -6.66 13.95 35.22
C MET A 298 -5.66 14.10 34.08
N ILE A 299 -4.36 13.94 34.36
CA ILE A 299 -3.37 14.04 33.32
C ILE A 299 -3.57 12.94 32.29
N GLU A 300 -3.75 11.69 32.73
CA GLU A 300 -4.02 10.54 31.85
C GLU A 300 -5.29 10.73 31.01
N ASP A 301 -6.37 11.27 31.59
CA ASP A 301 -7.62 11.54 30.87
C ASP A 301 -7.48 12.63 29.78
N LEU A 302 -6.57 13.58 29.99
CA LEU A 302 -6.38 14.74 29.10
C LEU A 302 -5.19 14.58 28.15
N GLU A 303 -4.46 13.46 28.19
CA GLU A 303 -3.27 13.20 27.35
C GLU A 303 -3.56 13.29 25.84
N LEU A 304 -4.80 13.01 25.43
CA LEU A 304 -5.21 13.06 24.04
C LEU A 304 -5.54 14.48 23.54
N LEU A 305 -5.69 15.47 24.43
CA LEU A 305 -6.10 16.82 24.06
C LEU A 305 -5.21 17.47 22.99
N PRO A 306 -3.87 17.41 23.06
CA PRO A 306 -3.02 17.99 22.03
C PRO A 306 -3.29 17.37 20.65
N GLY A 307 -3.62 16.07 20.61
CA GLY A 307 -3.96 15.35 19.39
C GLY A 307 -5.22 15.83 18.69
N LEU A 308 -6.10 16.56 19.37
CA LEU A 308 -7.32 17.14 18.78
C LEU A 308 -7.04 18.40 17.96
N THR A 309 -5.96 19.11 18.27
CA THR A 309 -5.54 20.33 17.56
C THR A 309 -4.28 20.12 16.71
N ALA A 310 -3.57 19.00 16.89
CA ALA A 310 -2.38 18.65 16.15
C ALA A 310 -2.66 18.47 14.65
N ALA A 311 -1.67 18.79 13.82
CA ALA A 311 -1.75 18.49 12.40
C ALA A 311 -1.66 16.97 12.19
N ARG A 312 -2.26 16.45 11.12
CA ARG A 312 -2.26 15.00 10.84
C ARG A 312 -0.88 14.36 10.66
N HIS A 313 0.14 15.18 10.38
CA HIS A 313 1.52 14.75 10.19
C HIS A 313 2.38 14.93 11.45
N ASP A 314 1.79 15.42 12.55
CA ASP A 314 2.46 15.53 13.83
C ASP A 314 2.58 14.15 14.51
N LEU A 315 3.26 14.14 15.66
CA LEU A 315 3.41 12.96 16.50
C LEU A 315 2.91 13.25 17.91
N LEU A 316 2.11 12.34 18.47
CA LEU A 316 1.60 12.44 19.84
C LEU A 316 2.27 11.39 20.73
N LEU A 317 2.92 11.84 21.80
CA LEU A 317 3.49 10.96 22.82
C LEU A 317 2.45 10.71 23.92
N LEU A 318 2.13 9.44 24.14
CA LEU A 318 1.14 9.00 25.12
C LEU A 318 1.79 8.07 26.12
N ARG A 319 1.41 8.13 27.40
CA ARG A 319 1.89 7.15 28.39
C ARG A 319 1.21 5.80 28.26
N ARG A 320 0.03 5.80 27.65
CA ARG A 320 -0.77 4.60 27.41
C ARG A 320 -1.35 4.62 26.00
N ALA A 321 -1.20 3.52 25.28
CA ALA A 321 -1.83 3.36 23.98
C ALA A 321 -3.38 3.48 24.07
N PRO A 322 -4.04 4.30 23.23
CA PRO A 322 -5.49 4.41 23.21
C PRO A 322 -6.09 3.11 22.68
N SER A 323 -7.15 2.62 23.33
CA SER A 323 -7.85 1.43 22.84
C SER A 323 -8.45 1.65 21.45
N LEU A 324 -8.50 0.60 20.62
CA LEU A 324 -9.14 0.65 19.31
C LEU A 324 -10.61 1.10 19.39
N ALA A 325 -11.33 0.68 20.43
CA ALA A 325 -12.71 1.12 20.66
C ALA A 325 -12.81 2.65 20.86
N HIS A 326 -11.84 3.25 21.57
CA HIS A 326 -11.78 4.69 21.75
C HIS A 326 -11.43 5.42 20.44
N LEU A 327 -10.41 4.95 19.72
CA LEU A 327 -10.02 5.51 18.40
C LEU A 327 -11.19 5.49 17.40
N ARG A 328 -11.98 4.41 17.40
CA ARG A 328 -13.18 4.30 16.54
C ARG A 328 -14.25 5.31 16.92
N ARG A 329 -14.49 5.56 18.20
CA ARG A 329 -15.45 6.59 18.66
C ARG A 329 -15.01 7.98 18.21
N LEU A 330 -13.73 8.31 18.35
CA LEU A 330 -13.19 9.58 17.86
C LEU A 330 -13.38 9.70 16.34
N ALA A 331 -12.99 8.67 15.58
CA ALA A 331 -13.10 8.68 14.13
C ALA A 331 -14.56 8.82 13.65
N ALA A 332 -15.51 8.19 14.34
CA ALA A 332 -16.94 8.32 14.06
C ALA A 332 -17.48 9.74 14.35
N ALA A 333 -16.86 10.46 15.31
CA ALA A 333 -17.14 11.86 15.58
C ALA A 333 -16.40 12.84 14.65
N GLY A 334 -15.68 12.34 13.64
CA GLY A 334 -14.88 13.17 12.72
C GLY A 334 -13.52 13.59 13.27
N LEU A 335 -13.14 13.11 14.45
CA LEU A 335 -11.86 13.41 15.09
C LEU A 335 -10.86 12.29 14.77
N ARG A 336 -9.73 12.66 14.17
CA ARG A 336 -8.63 11.72 13.92
C ARG A 336 -7.39 12.23 14.62
N LEU A 337 -6.84 11.41 15.51
CA LEU A 337 -5.56 11.67 16.13
C LEU A 337 -4.44 11.55 15.09
N PRO A 338 -3.33 12.30 15.25
CA PRO A 338 -2.11 12.07 14.49
C PRO A 338 -1.50 10.70 14.81
N GLU A 339 -0.36 10.38 14.20
CA GLU A 339 0.44 9.23 14.64
C GLU A 339 0.79 9.38 16.12
N TRP A 340 0.79 8.27 16.86
CA TRP A 340 1.12 8.28 18.28
C TRP A 340 2.12 7.19 18.62
N LEU A 341 2.94 7.48 19.63
CA LEU A 341 3.88 6.53 20.22
C LEU A 341 3.62 6.44 21.71
N GLU A 342 3.65 5.22 22.23
CA GLU A 342 3.62 4.97 23.66
C GLU A 342 5.01 5.26 24.24
N LEU A 343 5.06 6.07 25.30
CA LEU A 343 6.28 6.39 26.02
C LEU A 343 6.79 5.12 26.74
N PRO A 344 8.09 4.84 26.68
CA PRO A 344 8.65 3.74 27.46
C PRO A 344 8.44 3.98 28.96
N ALA A 345 8.12 2.92 29.71
CA ALA A 345 7.79 2.99 31.14
C ALA A 345 8.90 3.58 32.05
N ALA A 346 10.14 3.67 31.55
CA ALA A 346 11.21 4.55 32.03
C ALA A 346 12.39 4.46 31.05
N GLY A 347 12.89 5.60 30.56
CA GLY A 347 14.05 5.67 29.68
C GLY A 347 14.03 6.93 28.79
N PRO A 348 15.18 7.37 28.25
CA PRO A 348 15.20 8.47 27.28
C PRO A 348 14.27 8.12 26.10
N ILE A 349 13.61 9.14 25.54
CA ILE A 349 12.83 9.03 24.31
C ILE A 349 13.70 8.26 23.30
N PRO A 350 13.28 7.08 22.81
CA PRO A 350 14.11 6.30 21.91
C PRO A 350 14.40 7.17 20.68
N ALA A 351 15.68 7.40 20.42
CA ALA A 351 16.12 7.92 19.14
C ALA A 351 15.68 6.91 18.08
N GLN A 352 14.71 7.27 17.24
CA GLN A 352 14.34 6.44 16.10
C GLN A 352 15.52 6.38 15.14
N ALA A 353 15.87 5.17 14.74
CA ALA A 353 16.86 4.84 13.72
C ALA A 353 16.28 5.01 12.31
#